data_AF-A0A955P6U8-F1
#
_entry.id   AF-A0A955P6U8-F1
#
_cell.length_a   1.000
_cell.length_b   1.000
_cell.length_c   1.000
_cell.angle_alpha   90.00
_cell.angle_beta   90.00
_cell.angle_gamma   90.00
#
_symmetry.space_group_name_H-M   'P 1'
#
loop_
_entity.id
_entity.type
_entity.pdbx_description
1 polymer ?
#
loop_
_entity_poly.entity_id
_entity_poly.type
_entity_poly.pdbx_seq_one_letter_code
_entity_poly.pdbx_strand_id
1 'polypeptide(L)'
;MKRRDLFQATTGIAMASLLQSASFASGEDFLLQDGQTVLFQGDSITDAGRDRDDPKGLGKGYPSLLAPWISASHPDRKIEFLNRGNSGNRVVDLQK
;
A
#
# COMPACT_ATOMS: atom_id res chain seq x y z
N MET A 1 43.72 14.78 18.65
CA MET A 1 42.28 15.05 18.44
C MET A 1 42.04 16.54 18.66
N LYS A 2 41.73 17.32 17.62
CA LYS A 2 41.58 18.78 17.76
C LYS A 2 40.14 19.07 18.18
N ARG A 3 39.91 20.05 19.07
CA ARG A 3 38.55 20.43 19.56
C ARG A 3 37.53 20.70 18.44
N ARG A 4 38.00 21.09 17.25
CA ARG A 4 37.20 21.27 16.03
C ARG A 4 36.57 19.99 15.47
N ASP A 5 37.21 18.83 15.66
CA ASP A 5 36.74 17.55 15.14
C ASP A 5 35.53 17.05 15.96
N LEU A 6 35.52 17.35 17.26
CA LEU A 6 34.46 16.97 18.19
C LEU A 6 33.15 17.74 17.96
N PHE A 7 33.24 19.03 17.58
CA PHE A 7 32.08 19.85 17.22
C PHE A 7 31.45 19.41 15.89
N GLN A 8 32.25 19.04 14.90
CA GLN A 8 31.72 18.54 13.63
C GLN A 8 31.03 17.18 13.79
N ALA A 9 31.60 16.28 14.61
CA ALA A 9 30.99 14.98 14.89
C ALA A 9 29.66 15.08 15.66
N THR A 10 29.57 15.97 16.65
CA THR A 10 28.32 16.17 17.44
C THR A 10 27.21 16.81 16.61
N THR A 11 27.54 17.76 15.74
CA THR A 11 26.54 18.39 14.84
C THR A 11 25.98 17.38 13.83
N GLY A 12 26.83 16.51 13.28
CA GLY A 12 26.41 15.47 12.33
C GLY A 12 25.49 14.41 12.96
N ILE A 13 25.77 13.98 14.18
CA ILE A 13 24.94 13.00 14.89
C ILE A 13 23.58 13.60 15.27
N ALA A 14 23.55 14.84 15.78
CA ALA A 14 22.30 15.52 16.13
C ALA A 14 21.37 15.68 14.92
N MET A 15 21.93 16.01 13.75
CA MET A 15 21.15 16.17 12.52
C MET A 15 20.66 14.84 11.94
N ALA A 16 21.48 13.78 12.01
CA ALA A 16 21.06 12.43 11.63
C ALA A 16 19.92 11.92 12.53
N SER A 17 19.99 12.16 13.84
CA SER A 17 18.91 11.81 14.77
C SER A 17 17.62 12.62 14.54
N LEU A 18 17.73 13.91 14.18
CA LEU A 18 16.56 14.73 13.87
C LEU A 18 15.87 14.27 12.58
N LEU A 19 16.64 13.96 11.53
CA LEU A 19 16.12 13.41 10.27
C LEU A 19 15.42 12.06 10.48
N GLN A 20 16.01 11.17 11.29
CA GLN A 20 15.41 9.87 11.60
C GLN A 20 14.09 10.03 12.38
N SER A 21 14.02 10.98 13.31
CA SER A 21 12.80 11.26 14.08
C SER A 21 11.69 11.89 13.24
N ALA A 22 12.02 12.67 12.21
CA ALA A 22 11.03 13.25 11.30
C ALA A 22 10.33 12.16 10.45
N SER A 23 11.05 11.11 10.04
CA SER A 23 10.46 9.96 9.33
C SER A 23 9.59 9.06 10.21
N PHE A 24 9.73 9.12 11.53
CA PHE A 24 8.87 8.38 12.49
C PHE A 24 7.71 9.24 13.02
N ALA A 25 7.80 10.57 12.92
CA ALA A 25 6.81 11.51 13.47
C ALA A 25 5.66 11.84 12.49
N SER A 26 5.77 11.50 11.20
CA SER A 26 4.64 11.46 10.29
C SER A 26 3.85 10.18 10.53
N GLY A 27 2.78 10.30 11.33
CA GLY A 27 1.91 9.17 11.68
C GLY A 27 1.55 8.32 10.46
N GLU A 28 1.81 7.02 10.57
CA GLU A 28 1.50 5.95 9.62
C GLU A 28 1.60 6.39 8.15
N ASP A 29 2.82 6.37 7.59
CA ASP A 29 3.00 6.42 6.14
C ASP A 29 2.02 5.44 5.48
N PHE A 30 1.17 5.93 4.58
CA PHE A 30 0.19 5.07 3.91
C PHE A 30 0.94 3.88 3.27
N LEU A 31 0.47 2.66 3.55
CA LEU A 31 1.21 1.41 3.30
C LEU A 31 1.57 1.19 1.82
N LEU A 32 0.70 1.62 0.91
CA LEU A 32 0.81 1.31 -0.52
C LEU A 32 1.67 2.35 -1.25
N GLN A 33 2.79 1.95 -1.83
CA GLN A 33 3.68 2.87 -2.54
C GLN A 33 3.19 3.20 -3.97
N ASP A 34 3.75 4.25 -4.57
CA ASP A 34 3.47 4.60 -5.97
C ASP A 34 3.84 3.45 -6.92
N GLY A 35 3.03 3.25 -7.96
CA GLY A 35 3.23 2.21 -8.97
C GLY A 35 2.97 0.77 -8.52
N GLN A 36 2.46 0.54 -7.31
CA GLN A 36 2.17 -0.82 -6.84
C GLN A 36 0.85 -1.38 -7.40
N THR A 37 0.79 -2.71 -7.47
CA THR A 37 -0.44 -3.45 -7.79
C THR A 37 -1.01 -4.09 -6.52
N VAL A 38 -2.30 -3.89 -6.27
CA VAL A 38 -3.06 -4.52 -5.19
C VAL A 38 -4.01 -5.55 -5.78
N LEU A 39 -3.91 -6.78 -5.29
CA LEU A 39 -4.77 -7.89 -5.66
C LEU A 39 -5.78 -8.21 -4.55
N PHE A 40 -7.06 -8.06 -4.84
CA PHE A 40 -8.14 -8.60 -4.01
C PHE A 40 -8.35 -10.08 -4.34
N GLN A 41 -8.21 -10.94 -3.33
CA GLN A 41 -8.41 -12.38 -3.45
C GLN A 41 -9.35 -12.90 -2.36
N GLY A 42 -10.21 -13.86 -2.70
CA GLY A 42 -11.16 -14.43 -1.76
C GLY A 42 -12.29 -15.20 -2.44
N ASP A 43 -13.43 -15.24 -1.77
CA ASP A 43 -14.61 -16.00 -2.16
C ASP A 43 -15.66 -15.14 -2.88
N SER A 44 -16.94 -15.48 -2.74
CA SER A 44 -18.07 -14.73 -3.29
C SER A 44 -18.13 -13.28 -2.86
N ILE A 45 -17.66 -12.95 -1.65
CA ILE A 45 -17.67 -11.58 -1.12
C ILE A 45 -16.67 -10.71 -1.87
N THR A 46 -15.52 -11.27 -2.21
CA THR A 46 -14.50 -10.59 -3.01
C THR A 46 -14.87 -10.59 -4.50
N ASP A 47 -15.31 -11.72 -5.05
CA ASP A 47 -15.76 -11.85 -6.44
C ASP A 47 -16.83 -10.80 -6.78
N ALA A 48 -17.91 -10.79 -5.99
CA ALA A 48 -19.02 -9.86 -6.11
C ALA A 48 -19.57 -9.70 -7.55
N GLY A 49 -19.57 -10.80 -8.30
CA GLY A 49 -20.09 -10.84 -9.67
C GLY A 49 -19.21 -10.07 -10.64
N ARG A 50 -17.88 -10.09 -10.46
CA ARG A 50 -16.95 -9.49 -11.42
C ARG A 50 -17.07 -10.19 -12.77
N ASP A 51 -16.95 -9.41 -13.83
CA ASP A 51 -16.72 -9.98 -15.16
C ASP A 51 -15.32 -10.63 -15.16
N ARG A 52 -15.24 -11.90 -15.53
CA ARG A 52 -13.98 -12.65 -15.53
C ARG A 52 -13.24 -12.51 -16.85
N ASP A 53 -13.92 -12.06 -17.89
CA ASP A 53 -13.34 -11.78 -19.20
C ASP A 53 -12.74 -10.36 -19.26
N ASP A 54 -13.08 -9.49 -18.30
CA ASP A 54 -12.41 -8.21 -18.06
C ASP A 54 -11.39 -8.34 -16.91
N PRO A 55 -10.07 -8.37 -17.21
CA PRO A 55 -9.04 -8.50 -16.18
C PRO A 55 -9.01 -7.35 -15.17
N LYS A 56 -9.56 -6.18 -15.53
CA LYS A 56 -9.64 -4.97 -14.69
C LYS A 56 -11.00 -4.82 -14.00
N GLY A 57 -11.94 -5.71 -14.29
CA GLY A 57 -13.26 -5.73 -13.67
C GLY A 57 -13.17 -6.03 -12.17
N LEU A 58 -13.62 -5.10 -11.33
CA LEU A 58 -13.61 -5.24 -9.88
C LEU A 58 -14.90 -5.83 -9.29
N GLY A 59 -15.95 -6.02 -10.10
CA GLY A 59 -17.26 -6.46 -9.65
C GLY A 59 -18.07 -5.33 -8.99
N LYS A 60 -19.08 -5.71 -8.20
CA LYS A 60 -19.99 -4.75 -7.52
C LYS A 60 -19.85 -4.76 -6.00
N GLY A 61 -18.76 -5.32 -5.50
CA GLY A 61 -18.49 -5.49 -4.07
C GLY A 61 -17.51 -4.46 -3.52
N TYR A 62 -16.95 -4.79 -2.36
CA TYR A 62 -15.99 -3.92 -1.68
C TYR A 62 -14.75 -3.57 -2.54
N PRO A 63 -14.23 -4.41 -3.47
CA PRO A 63 -13.12 -4.00 -4.33
C PRO A 63 -13.45 -2.76 -5.18
N SER A 64 -14.68 -2.70 -5.69
CA SER A 64 -15.17 -1.58 -6.51
C SER A 64 -15.43 -0.30 -5.72
N LEU A 65 -15.54 -0.41 -4.39
CA LEU A 65 -15.70 0.73 -3.48
C LEU A 65 -14.34 1.24 -2.99
N LEU A 66 -13.43 0.33 -2.60
CA LEU A 66 -12.14 0.70 -2.04
C LEU A 66 -11.18 1.24 -3.09
N ALA A 67 -11.10 0.63 -4.27
CA ALA A 67 -10.16 1.07 -5.32
C ALA A 67 -10.31 2.56 -5.67
N PRO A 68 -11.49 3.08 -6.04
CA PRO A 68 -11.64 4.50 -6.34
C PRO A 68 -11.47 5.39 -5.11
N TRP A 69 -11.88 4.93 -3.93
CA TRP A 69 -11.70 5.70 -2.69
C TRP A 69 -10.22 5.90 -2.36
N ILE A 70 -9.42 4.84 -2.43
CA ILE A 70 -7.97 4.91 -2.21
C ILE A 70 -7.31 5.79 -3.27
N SER A 71 -7.64 5.61 -4.55
CA SER A 71 -7.08 6.43 -5.64
C SER A 71 -7.45 7.91 -5.50
N ALA A 72 -8.65 8.23 -5.00
CA ALA A 72 -9.08 9.60 -4.76
C ALA A 72 -8.38 10.22 -3.53
N SER A 73 -8.13 9.43 -2.49
CA SER A 73 -7.43 9.88 -1.28
C SER A 73 -5.92 10.03 -1.47
N HIS A 74 -5.31 9.29 -2.39
CA HIS A 74 -3.87 9.31 -2.67
C HIS A 74 -3.58 9.43 -4.17
N PRO A 75 -3.94 10.56 -4.81
CA PRO A 75 -3.82 10.74 -6.26
C PRO A 75 -2.36 10.79 -6.74
N ASP A 76 -1.41 11.03 -5.83
CA ASP A 76 0.04 10.93 -6.05
C ASP A 76 0.52 9.48 -6.24
N ARG A 77 -0.32 8.50 -5.91
CA ARG A 77 0.02 7.07 -5.98
C ARG A 77 -0.77 6.39 -7.08
N LYS A 78 -0.06 5.98 -8.14
CA LYS A 78 -0.61 5.23 -9.26
C LYS A 78 -0.73 3.76 -8.91
N ILE A 79 -1.76 3.41 -8.16
CA ILE A 79 -2.02 2.04 -7.73
C ILE A 79 -2.92 1.33 -8.74
N GLU A 80 -2.51 0.15 -9.18
CA GLU A 80 -3.34 -0.74 -9.98
C GLU A 80 -4.13 -1.70 -9.07
N PHE A 81 -5.44 -1.81 -9.27
CA PHE A 81 -6.29 -2.72 -8.49
C PHE A 81 -6.80 -3.85 -9.37
N LEU A 82 -6.65 -5.08 -8.87
CA LEU A 82 -7.13 -6.29 -9.52
C LEU A 82 -8.04 -7.07 -8.58
N ASN A 83 -9.05 -7.73 -9.12
CA ASN A 83 -9.89 -8.66 -8.36
C ASN A 83 -9.82 -10.05 -8.97
N ARG A 84 -9.42 -11.05 -8.17
CA ARG A 84 -9.38 -12.47 -8.56
C ARG A 84 -10.23 -13.36 -7.66
N GLY A 85 -11.08 -12.78 -6.83
CA GLY A 85 -12.05 -13.51 -6.03
C GLY A 85 -12.88 -14.47 -6.88
N ASN A 86 -13.22 -15.62 -6.29
CA ASN A 86 -13.99 -16.66 -6.95
C ASN A 86 -15.05 -17.23 -6.00
N SER A 87 -16.32 -17.06 -6.38
CA SER A 87 -17.47 -17.52 -5.60
C SER A 87 -17.37 -18.99 -5.19
N GLY A 88 -17.64 -19.27 -3.91
CA GLY A 88 -17.60 -20.62 -3.33
C GLY A 88 -16.21 -21.14 -2.96
N ASN A 89 -15.13 -20.37 -3.20
CA ASN A 89 -13.79 -20.75 -2.76
C ASN A 89 -13.68 -20.75 -1.23
N ARG A 90 -13.05 -21.79 -0.70
CA ARG A 90 -12.53 -21.85 0.68
C ARG A 90 -11.02 -21.65 0.62
N VAL A 91 -10.40 -21.58 1.80
CA VAL A 91 -8.93 -21.45 1.92
C VAL A 91 -8.19 -22.53 1.12
N VAL A 92 -8.69 -23.77 1.10
CA VAL A 92 -8.07 -24.89 0.36
C VAL A 92 -8.17 -24.77 -1.17
N ASP A 93 -9.09 -23.95 -1.65
CA ASP A 93 -9.35 -23.78 -3.09
C ASP A 93 -8.49 -22.64 -3.67
N LEU A 94 -7.88 -21.80 -2.80
CA LEU A 94 -7.00 -20.72 -3.22
C LEU A 94 -5.64 -21.26 -3.67
N GLN A 95 -5.28 -20.93 -4.92
CA GLN A 95 -3.97 -21.26 -5.48
C GLN A 95 -2.91 -20.23 -5.07
N LYS A 96 -1.67 -20.69 -4.91
CA LYS A 96 -0.49 -19.87 -4.57
C LYS A 96 0.15 -19.27 -5.81
#